data_AF-A0A7S2HII1-F1
#
_entry.id   AF-A0A7S2HII1-F1
#
_cell.length_a   1.000
_cell.length_b   1.000
_cell.length_c   1.000
_cell.angle_alpha   90.00
_cell.angle_beta   90.00
_cell.angle_gamma   90.00
#
_symmetry.space_group_name_H-M   'P 1'
#
loop_
_entity.id
_entity.type
_entity.pdbx_description
1 polymer ?
#
loop_
_entity_poly.entity_id
_entity_poly.type
_entity_poly.pdbx_seq_one_letter_code
_entity_poly.pdbx_strand_id
1 'polypeptide(L)'
;GCSKPAGISVGGEEDFTYCCDRHDVCYSTCGISKDYCEKDFKDCMSKLCKTAFASNPKCEGAATVYTMGTSIFGGGGFEDLQDTYCECVRKDNVKDHYSKLLRKIYKNHSRKNEDEIVKIISKLMSKVPDNSVKKFGHLFYKVLKKYDSAIGHEGARRGKNPPTPGGEL
;
A
#
# COMPACT_ATOMS: atom_id res chain seq x y z
N GLY A 1 -1.06 -2.88 9.71
CA GLY A 1 -1.25 -2.33 11.06
C GLY A 1 0.07 -1.81 11.57
N CYS A 2 0.10 -0.82 12.48
CA CYS A 2 1.37 -0.24 12.91
C CYS A 2 2.09 -1.12 13.93
N SER A 3 3.27 -1.63 13.56
CA SER A 3 4.23 -2.17 14.53
C SER A 3 4.87 -1.02 15.30
N LYS A 4 4.83 -1.06 16.63
CA LYS A 4 5.59 -0.12 17.45
C LYS A 4 7.06 -0.55 17.46
N PRO A 5 8.02 0.35 17.18
CA PRO A 5 9.43 0.00 17.33
C PRO A 5 9.70 -0.42 18.78
N ALA A 6 10.33 -1.58 18.98
CA ALA A 6 10.60 -2.10 20.31
C ALA A 6 11.46 -1.10 21.12
N GLY A 7 11.02 -0.77 22.33
CA GLY A 7 11.76 0.14 23.23
C GLY A 7 11.67 1.64 22.90
N ILE A 8 10.91 2.05 21.86
CA ILE A 8 10.72 3.47 21.53
C ILE A 8 9.27 3.86 21.79
N SER A 9 9.07 4.73 22.79
CA SER A 9 7.80 5.42 22.97
C SER A 9 7.72 6.53 21.92
N VAL A 10 6.98 6.29 20.85
CA VAL A 10 6.66 7.33 19.88
C VAL A 10 5.66 8.27 20.55
N GLY A 11 6.09 9.50 20.84
CA GLY A 11 5.17 10.55 21.31
C GLY A 11 4.22 10.96 20.19
N GLY A 12 3.05 11.51 20.54
CA GLY A 12 1.97 11.73 19.57
C GLY A 12 1.10 10.48 19.49
N GLU A 13 -0.11 10.56 20.03
CA GLU A 13 -1.06 9.44 20.03
C GLU A 13 -1.86 9.37 18.71
N GLU A 14 -1.24 9.75 17.59
CA GLU A 14 -1.92 9.77 16.30
C GLU A 14 -2.20 8.35 15.83
N ASP A 15 -3.35 8.21 15.17
CA ASP A 15 -3.71 6.96 14.53
C ASP A 15 -3.16 6.91 13.11
N PHE A 16 -1.92 6.43 12.98
CA PHE A 16 -1.28 6.19 11.70
C PHE A 16 -1.67 4.86 11.03
N THR A 17 -2.65 4.13 11.60
CA THR A 17 -2.96 2.77 11.15
C THR A 17 -3.31 2.71 9.66
N TYR A 18 -3.96 3.75 9.10
CA TYR A 18 -4.20 3.85 7.65
C TYR A 18 -2.92 3.79 6.81
N CYS A 19 -1.88 4.54 7.20
CA CYS A 19 -0.62 4.53 6.47
C CYS A 19 0.15 3.22 6.67
N CYS A 20 0.10 2.65 7.87
CA CYS A 20 0.73 1.36 8.14
C CYS A 20 0.06 0.22 7.37
N ASP A 21 -1.27 0.19 7.27
CA ASP A 21 -1.97 -0.84 6.49
C ASP A 21 -1.64 -0.77 5.01
N ARG A 22 -1.54 0.46 4.48
CA ARG A 22 -1.08 0.67 3.11
C ARG A 22 0.37 0.26 2.90
N HIS A 23 1.24 0.52 3.88
CA HIS A 23 2.64 0.10 3.85
C HIS A 23 2.78 -1.43 3.84
N ASP A 24 2.06 -2.13 4.70
CA ASP A 24 2.03 -3.60 4.73
C ASP A 24 1.54 -4.19 3.41
N VAL A 25 0.48 -3.63 2.82
CA VAL A 25 -0.02 -4.05 1.49
C VAL A 25 0.97 -3.73 0.38
N CYS A 26 1.69 -2.61 0.48
CA CYS A 26 2.78 -2.32 -0.43
C CYS A 26 3.85 -3.40 -0.31
N TYR A 27 4.31 -3.71 0.90
CA TYR A 27 5.26 -4.79 1.15
C TYR A 27 4.78 -6.16 0.70
N SER A 28 3.46 -6.40 0.67
CA SER A 28 2.86 -7.64 0.18
C SER A 28 2.61 -7.64 -1.34
N THR A 29 2.88 -6.53 -2.04
CA THR A 29 2.67 -6.42 -3.49
C THR A 29 3.90 -6.95 -4.22
N CYS A 30 3.73 -8.01 -4.99
CA CYS A 30 4.86 -8.68 -5.63
C CYS A 30 5.62 -7.79 -6.61
N GLY A 31 6.95 -7.90 -6.55
CA GLY A 31 7.89 -7.24 -7.46
C GLY A 31 8.01 -5.72 -7.29
N ILE A 32 7.28 -5.12 -6.34
CA ILE A 32 7.50 -3.73 -5.94
C ILE A 32 8.86 -3.60 -5.24
N SER A 33 9.49 -2.43 -5.27
CA SER A 33 10.71 -2.20 -4.49
C SER A 33 10.38 -1.65 -3.10
N LYS A 34 11.09 -2.12 -2.06
CA LYS A 34 11.03 -1.57 -0.70
C LYS A 34 11.11 -0.03 -0.69
N ASP A 35 12.07 0.56 -1.41
CA ASP A 35 12.24 2.03 -1.49
C ASP A 35 10.99 2.78 -1.97
N TYR A 36 10.22 2.17 -2.87
CA TYR A 36 8.96 2.75 -3.33
C TYR A 36 7.92 2.74 -2.21
N CYS A 37 7.83 1.63 -1.47
CA CYS A 37 6.94 1.51 -0.32
C CYS A 37 7.33 2.46 0.82
N GLU A 38 8.63 2.58 1.13
CA GLU A 38 9.12 3.54 2.15
C GLU A 38 8.79 4.98 1.77
N LYS A 39 8.99 5.34 0.50
CA LYS A 39 8.66 6.68 0.01
C LYS A 39 7.16 6.95 0.11
N ASP A 40 6.31 6.03 -0.35
CA ASP A 40 4.85 6.18 -0.27
C ASP A 40 4.36 6.24 1.19
N PHE A 41 5.00 5.49 2.09
CA PHE A 41 4.70 5.50 3.51
C PHE A 41 5.03 6.86 4.15
N LYS A 42 6.22 7.40 3.88
CA LYS A 42 6.61 8.75 4.32
C LYS A 42 5.65 9.83 3.82
N ASP A 43 5.29 9.77 2.54
CA ASP A 43 4.35 10.71 1.93
C ASP A 43 2.95 10.59 2.57
N CYS A 44 2.49 9.36 2.86
CA CYS A 44 1.23 9.10 3.55
C CYS A 44 1.22 9.72 4.96
N MET A 45 2.28 9.45 5.74
CA MET A 45 2.40 9.92 7.11
C MET A 45 2.40 11.45 7.19
N SER A 46 3.23 12.12 6.36
CA SER A 46 3.24 13.59 6.34
C SER A 46 1.91 14.16 5.86
N LYS A 47 1.22 13.50 4.92
CA LYS A 47 -0.14 13.92 4.50
C LYS A 47 -1.12 13.86 5.67
N LEU A 48 -1.14 12.76 6.44
CA LEU A 48 -2.02 12.65 7.62
C LEU A 48 -1.72 13.73 8.66
N CYS A 49 -0.44 14.02 8.91
CA CYS A 49 -0.07 15.09 9.83
C CYS A 49 -0.58 16.46 9.37
N LYS A 50 -0.52 16.75 8.08
CA LYS A 50 -0.96 18.04 7.53
C LYS A 50 -2.47 18.17 7.42
N THR A 51 -3.21 17.07 7.32
CA THR A 51 -4.66 17.11 7.08
C THR A 51 -5.48 16.67 8.29
N ALA A 52 -5.25 15.46 8.80
CA ALA A 52 -6.04 14.86 9.88
C ALA A 52 -5.55 15.27 11.27
N PHE A 53 -4.24 15.52 11.42
CA PHE A 53 -3.62 15.82 12.71
C PHE A 53 -2.92 17.19 12.72
N ALA A 54 -3.40 18.13 11.91
CA ALA A 54 -2.78 19.44 11.70
C ALA A 54 -2.62 20.26 12.99
N SER A 55 -3.49 20.05 13.98
CA SER A 55 -3.44 20.71 15.28
C SER A 55 -2.40 20.12 16.25
N ASN A 56 -1.79 18.98 15.91
CA ASN A 56 -0.83 18.31 16.76
C ASN A 56 0.62 18.58 16.28
N PRO A 57 1.38 19.44 16.97
CA PRO A 57 2.73 19.81 16.57
C PRO A 57 3.75 18.66 16.67
N LYS A 58 3.40 17.54 17.33
CA LYS A 58 4.27 16.37 17.49
C LYS A 58 4.12 15.34 16.37
N CYS A 59 3.09 15.46 15.53
CA CYS A 59 2.76 14.45 14.53
C CYS A 59 3.91 14.18 13.55
N GLU A 60 4.52 15.22 12.98
CA GLU A 60 5.61 15.05 12.00
C GLU A 60 6.85 14.39 12.64
N GLY A 61 7.11 14.66 13.93
CA GLY A 61 8.15 13.99 14.69
C GLY A 61 7.85 12.50 14.89
N ALA A 62 6.61 12.17 15.25
CA ALA A 62 6.14 10.79 15.39
C ALA A 62 6.24 10.03 14.06
N ALA A 63 5.72 10.61 12.98
CA ALA A 63 5.80 10.10 11.61
C ALA A 63 7.25 9.82 11.17
N THR A 64 8.17 10.72 11.51
CA THR A 64 9.60 10.56 11.21
C THR A 64 10.17 9.33 11.91
N VAL A 65 9.86 9.10 13.19
CA VAL A 65 10.33 7.92 13.93
C VAL A 65 9.83 6.62 13.30
N TYR A 66 8.55 6.55 12.92
CA TYR A 66 7.99 5.38 12.23
C TYR A 66 8.69 5.10 10.91
N THR A 67 8.79 6.11 10.04
CA THR A 67 9.39 5.97 8.69
C THR A 67 10.88 5.67 8.73
N MET A 68 11.62 6.22 9.71
CA MET A 68 13.02 5.84 9.95
C MET A 68 13.14 4.39 10.42
N GLY A 69 12.26 3.96 11.32
CA GLY A 69 12.25 2.58 11.83
C GLY A 69 12.07 1.55 10.71
N THR A 70 11.10 1.75 9.82
CA THR A 70 10.86 0.86 8.67
C THR A 70 11.97 0.95 7.62
N SER A 71 12.53 2.15 7.40
CA SER A 71 13.65 2.31 6.47
C SER A 71 14.88 1.51 6.90
N ILE A 72 15.26 1.60 8.19
CA ILE A 72 16.47 0.95 8.73
C ILE A 72 16.21 -0.55 9.00
N PHE A 73 15.10 -0.90 9.65
CA PHE A 73 14.87 -2.26 10.16
C PHE A 73 13.80 -3.05 9.39
N GLY A 74 13.07 -2.43 8.46
CA GLY A 74 11.98 -3.08 7.72
C GLY A 74 12.43 -4.01 6.60
N GLY A 75 13.75 -4.26 6.43
CA GLY A 75 14.25 -5.17 5.39
C GLY A 75 13.68 -6.59 5.52
N GLY A 76 13.83 -7.21 6.71
CA GLY A 76 13.28 -8.54 6.97
C GLY A 76 11.76 -8.59 6.83
N GLY A 77 11.03 -7.59 7.35
CA GLY A 77 9.58 -7.53 7.20
C GLY A 77 9.11 -7.38 5.73
N PHE A 78 9.89 -6.72 4.88
CA PHE A 78 9.62 -6.65 3.44
C PHE A 78 9.81 -8.02 2.79
N GLU A 79 10.93 -8.69 3.08
CA GLU A 79 11.24 -10.03 2.56
C GLU A 79 10.20 -11.06 3.02
N ASP A 80 9.85 -11.09 4.31
CA ASP A 80 8.85 -11.99 4.87
C ASP A 80 7.47 -11.84 4.20
N LEU A 81 7.04 -10.60 3.93
CA LEU A 81 5.76 -10.33 3.27
C LEU A 81 5.78 -10.67 1.77
N GLN A 82 6.91 -10.45 1.09
CA GLN A 82 7.09 -10.94 -0.28
C GLN A 82 7.03 -12.48 -0.29
N ASP A 83 7.75 -13.15 0.60
CA ASP A 83 7.81 -14.61 0.65
C ASP A 83 6.45 -15.24 1.02
N THR A 84 5.69 -14.59 1.91
CA THR A 84 4.38 -15.09 2.36
C THR A 84 3.30 -14.93 1.31
N TYR A 85 3.22 -13.77 0.65
CA TYR A 85 2.08 -13.41 -0.20
C TYR A 85 2.36 -13.50 -1.70
N CYS A 86 3.61 -13.64 -2.13
CA CYS A 86 3.92 -13.73 -3.54
C CYS A 86 3.87 -15.13 -4.12
N GLU A 87 3.16 -15.23 -5.23
CA GLU A 87 3.19 -16.42 -6.06
C GLU A 87 4.27 -16.30 -7.15
N CYS A 88 4.99 -17.40 -7.38
CA CYS A 88 5.91 -17.50 -8.51
C CYS A 88 5.11 -17.62 -9.82
N VAL A 89 5.11 -16.57 -10.62
CA VAL A 89 4.46 -16.54 -11.94
C VAL A 89 5.50 -16.71 -13.04
N ARG A 90 5.23 -17.58 -14.02
CA ARG A 90 6.09 -17.68 -15.21
C ARG A 90 6.13 -16.34 -15.95
N LYS A 91 7.29 -15.98 -16.50
CA LYS A 91 7.53 -14.66 -17.13
C LYS A 91 6.52 -14.31 -18.23
N ASP A 92 6.11 -15.29 -19.02
CA ASP A 92 5.10 -15.18 -20.08
C ASP A 92 3.68 -14.89 -19.55
N ASN A 93 3.42 -15.24 -18.29
CA ASN A 93 2.10 -15.11 -17.65
C ASN A 93 1.96 -13.92 -16.71
N VAL A 94 3.03 -13.12 -16.51
CA VAL A 94 3.02 -11.98 -15.57
C VAL A 94 1.91 -10.98 -15.92
N LYS A 95 1.77 -10.65 -17.21
CA LYS A 95 0.75 -9.72 -17.69
C LYS A 95 -0.66 -10.21 -17.36
N ASP A 96 -0.95 -11.48 -17.64
CA ASP A 96 -2.26 -12.08 -17.39
C ASP A 96 -2.56 -12.19 -15.90
N HIS A 97 -1.56 -12.52 -15.08
CA HIS A 97 -1.68 -12.53 -13.62
C HIS A 97 -2.13 -11.16 -13.10
N TYR A 98 -1.42 -10.08 -13.42
CA TYR A 98 -1.82 -8.74 -12.96
C TYR A 98 -3.14 -8.26 -13.57
N SER A 99 -3.44 -8.63 -14.82
CA SER A 99 -4.75 -8.34 -15.44
C SER A 99 -5.90 -8.95 -14.64
N LYS A 100 -5.76 -10.21 -14.20
CA LYS A 100 -6.75 -10.89 -13.35
C LYS A 100 -6.91 -10.22 -12.00
N LEU A 101 -5.81 -9.85 -11.33
CA LEU A 101 -5.84 -9.14 -10.06
C LEU A 101 -6.54 -7.78 -10.18
N LEU A 102 -6.20 -6.99 -11.20
CA LEU A 102 -6.86 -5.71 -11.47
C LEU A 102 -8.36 -5.90 -11.70
N ARG A 103 -8.76 -6.89 -12.52
CA ARG A 103 -10.17 -7.19 -12.79
C ARG A 103 -10.94 -7.51 -11.52
N LYS A 104 -10.35 -8.28 -10.61
CA LYS A 104 -10.96 -8.59 -9.30
C LYS A 104 -11.23 -7.32 -8.49
N ILE A 105 -10.27 -6.41 -8.40
CA ILE A 105 -10.46 -5.13 -7.70
C ILE A 105 -11.58 -4.31 -8.35
N TYR A 106 -11.52 -4.09 -9.67
CA TYR A 106 -12.50 -3.26 -10.35
C TYR A 106 -13.92 -3.84 -10.25
N LYS A 107 -14.08 -5.16 -10.42
CA LYS A 107 -15.38 -5.83 -10.32
C LYS A 107 -16.00 -5.67 -8.93
N ASN A 108 -15.19 -5.72 -7.88
CA ASN A 108 -15.68 -5.70 -6.51
C ASN A 108 -15.82 -4.28 -5.93
N HIS A 109 -15.05 -3.30 -6.44
CA HIS A 109 -14.92 -1.98 -5.78
C HIS A 109 -15.25 -0.77 -6.67
N SER A 110 -15.34 -0.90 -8.00
CA SER A 110 -15.47 0.28 -8.90
C SER A 110 -16.89 0.67 -9.32
N ARG A 111 -17.90 -0.18 -9.04
CA ARG A 111 -19.30 -0.08 -9.53
C ARG A 111 -19.46 -0.03 -11.06
N LYS A 112 -18.39 -0.31 -11.83
CA LYS A 112 -18.41 -0.29 -13.30
C LYS A 112 -18.94 -1.59 -13.88
N ASN A 113 -19.50 -1.51 -15.09
CA ASN A 113 -19.87 -2.71 -15.84
C ASN A 113 -18.64 -3.40 -16.47
N GLU A 114 -18.83 -4.63 -16.95
CA GLU A 114 -17.73 -5.46 -17.46
C GLU A 114 -16.99 -4.82 -18.65
N ASP A 115 -17.70 -4.18 -19.58
CA ASP A 115 -17.10 -3.55 -20.76
C ASP A 115 -16.22 -2.36 -20.39
N GLU A 116 -16.64 -1.56 -19.42
CA GLU A 116 -15.83 -0.47 -18.87
C GLU A 116 -14.57 -1.00 -18.18
N ILE A 117 -14.70 -2.08 -17.40
CA ILE A 117 -13.58 -2.69 -16.68
C ILE A 117 -12.53 -3.20 -17.67
N VAL A 118 -12.95 -3.93 -18.72
CA VAL A 118 -12.06 -4.44 -19.76
C VAL A 118 -11.32 -3.29 -20.46
N LYS A 119 -12.03 -2.21 -20.83
CA LYS A 119 -11.41 -1.02 -21.46
C LYS A 119 -10.37 -0.37 -20.55
N ILE A 120 -10.68 -0.21 -19.27
CA ILE A 120 -9.76 0.38 -18.29
C ILE A 120 -8.51 -0.48 -18.12
N ILE A 121 -8.68 -1.79 -17.91
CA ILE A 121 -7.54 -2.70 -17.70
C ILE A 121 -6.67 -2.73 -18.95
N SER A 122 -7.25 -2.86 -20.15
CA SER A 122 -6.49 -2.81 -21.41
C SER A 122 -5.64 -1.53 -21.52
N LYS A 123 -6.22 -0.36 -21.18
CA LYS A 123 -5.52 0.93 -21.18
C LYS A 123 -4.42 1.03 -20.11
N LEU A 124 -4.61 0.43 -18.94
CA LEU A 124 -3.59 0.42 -17.88
C LEU A 124 -2.43 -0.51 -18.25
N MET A 125 -2.75 -1.71 -18.74
CA MET A 125 -1.77 -2.73 -19.10
C MET A 125 -0.92 -2.33 -20.31
N SER A 126 -1.47 -1.58 -21.28
CA SER A 126 -0.71 -1.10 -22.44
C SER A 126 0.40 -0.09 -22.11
N LYS A 127 0.38 0.48 -20.89
CA LYS A 127 1.41 1.42 -20.41
C LYS A 127 2.58 0.72 -19.71
N VAL A 128 2.50 -0.59 -19.51
CA VAL A 128 3.51 -1.36 -18.79
C VAL A 128 4.24 -2.28 -19.78
N PRO A 129 5.57 -2.21 -19.87
CA PRO A 129 6.35 -3.17 -20.66
C PRO A 129 6.13 -4.60 -20.14
N ASP A 130 5.89 -5.54 -21.06
CA ASP A 130 5.49 -6.91 -20.73
C ASP A 130 6.52 -7.65 -19.84
N ASN A 131 7.80 -7.27 -19.90
CA ASN A 131 8.88 -7.87 -19.11
C ASN A 131 9.17 -7.18 -17.77
N SER A 132 8.34 -6.22 -17.34
CA SER A 132 8.63 -5.37 -16.16
C SER A 132 7.71 -5.67 -14.98
N VAL A 133 8.02 -6.72 -14.23
CA VAL A 133 7.31 -7.10 -12.99
C VAL A 133 7.21 -5.91 -12.03
N LYS A 134 8.30 -5.16 -11.84
CA LYS A 134 8.33 -3.95 -11.00
C LYS A 134 7.28 -2.91 -11.41
N LYS A 135 7.10 -2.65 -12.70
CA LYS A 135 6.11 -1.69 -13.19
C LYS A 135 4.69 -2.23 -13.02
N PHE A 136 4.47 -3.54 -13.15
CA PHE A 136 3.18 -4.15 -12.84
C PHE A 136 2.84 -4.06 -11.35
N GLY A 137 3.79 -4.37 -10.45
CA GLY A 137 3.62 -4.17 -9.01
C GLY A 137 3.27 -2.72 -8.66
N HIS A 138 3.97 -1.74 -9.25
CA HIS A 138 3.64 -0.31 -9.07
C HIS A 138 2.24 0.04 -9.57
N LEU A 139 1.83 -0.47 -10.72
CA LEU A 139 0.49 -0.25 -11.27
C LEU A 139 -0.58 -0.84 -10.36
N PHE A 140 -0.38 -2.09 -9.92
CA PHE A 140 -1.32 -2.79 -9.06
C PHE A 140 -1.49 -2.09 -7.71
N TYR A 141 -0.40 -1.72 -7.06
CA TYR A 141 -0.45 -0.98 -5.80
C TYR A 141 -1.12 0.40 -5.95
N LYS A 142 -0.91 1.11 -7.07
CA LYS A 142 -1.65 2.36 -7.34
C LYS A 142 -3.16 2.15 -7.42
N VAL A 143 -3.61 1.02 -7.99
CA VAL A 143 -5.03 0.67 -8.06
C VAL A 143 -5.56 0.27 -6.68
N LEU A 144 -4.80 -0.48 -5.88
CA LEU A 144 -5.14 -0.77 -4.49
C LEU A 144 -5.29 0.50 -3.65
N LYS A 145 -4.38 1.47 -3.80
CA LYS A 145 -4.51 2.77 -3.11
C LYS A 145 -5.79 3.53 -3.49
N LYS A 146 -6.21 3.43 -4.74
CA LYS A 146 -7.44 4.08 -5.23
C LYS A 146 -8.68 3.40 -4.66
N TYR A 147 -8.64 2.08 -4.53
CA TYR A 147 -9.70 1.27 -3.95
C TYR A 147 -9.23 0.72 -2.61
N ASP A 148 -8.94 1.59 -1.65
CA ASP A 148 -8.46 1.19 -0.33
C ASP A 148 -9.44 0.25 0.40
N SER A 149 -10.73 0.31 0.08
CA SER A 149 -11.73 -0.71 0.46
C SER A 149 -11.40 -2.16 0.04
N ALA A 150 -10.45 -2.37 -0.89
CA ALA A 150 -9.94 -3.68 -1.26
C ALA A 150 -8.83 -4.19 -0.31
N ILE A 151 -8.35 -3.34 0.61
CA ILE A 151 -7.36 -3.70 1.62
C ILE A 151 -8.10 -4.29 2.82
N GLY A 152 -7.96 -5.61 2.98
CA GLY A 152 -8.47 -6.35 4.13
C GLY A 152 -7.36 -6.70 5.12
N HIS A 153 -7.77 -7.07 6.34
CA HIS A 153 -6.88 -7.67 7.33
C HIS A 153 -7.16 -9.17 7.43
N GLU A 154 -6.12 -10.00 7.42
CA GLU A 154 -6.26 -11.45 7.64
C GLU A 154 -6.49 -11.82 9.12
N GLY A 155 -6.48 -10.84 10.03
CA GLY A 155 -6.73 -11.03 11.45
C GLY A 155 -7.17 -9.76 12.17
N ALA A 156 -7.14 -9.78 13.51
CA ALA A 156 -7.49 -8.63 14.32
C ALA A 156 -6.55 -7.45 14.01
N ARG A 157 -7.15 -6.31 13.69
CA ARG A 157 -6.41 -5.11 13.37
C ARG A 157 -5.60 -4.65 14.59
N ARG A 158 -4.28 -4.52 14.43
CA ARG A 158 -3.42 -3.84 15.41
C ARG A 158 -3.42 -2.34 15.14
N GLY A 159 -4.12 -1.58 15.96
CA GLY A 159 -4.25 -0.12 15.84
C GLY A 159 -5.63 0.39 16.24
N LYS A 160 -5.83 1.72 16.15
CA LYS A 160 -7.13 2.38 16.33
C LYS A 160 -7.92 2.34 14.99
N ASN A 161 -9.19 2.77 15.01
CA ASN A 161 -9.98 2.98 13.79
C ASN A 161 -9.48 4.25 13.09
N PRO A 162 -8.82 4.13 11.92
CA PRO A 162 -8.09 5.23 11.34
C PRO A 162 -9.04 6.28 10.79
N PRO A 163 -8.62 7.55 10.81
CA PRO A 163 -9.25 8.53 9.96
C PRO A 163 -8.97 8.16 8.49
N THR A 164 -10.02 8.11 7.66
CA THR A 164 -9.85 8.18 6.21
C THR A 164 -9.24 9.55 5.90
N PRO A 165 -8.14 9.66 5.13
CA PRO A 165 -7.69 10.97 4.68
C PRO A 165 -8.85 11.62 3.96
N GLY A 166 -9.22 12.85 4.36
CA GLY A 166 -10.29 13.64 3.75
C GLY A 166 -10.26 13.46 2.23
N GLY A 167 -11.36 12.90 1.72
CA GLY A 167 -11.37 12.24 0.42
C GLY A 167 -11.10 13.21 -0.72
N GLU A 168 -10.23 12.78 -1.63
CA GLU A 168 -10.39 13.03 -3.06
C GLU A 168 -9.98 11.76 -3.82
N LEU A 169 -10.92 11.30 -4.65
CA LEU A 169 -10.93 10.10 -5.50
C LEU A 169 -9.96 10.18 -6.70
#